data_AF-A0A8H3F0C3-F1
#
_entry.id   AF-A0A8H3F0C3-F1
#
_cell.length_a   1.000
_cell.length_b   1.000
_cell.length_c   1.000
_cell.angle_alpha   90.00
_cell.angle_beta   90.00
_cell.angle_gamma   90.00
#
_symmetry.space_group_name_H-M   'P 1'
#
loop_
_entity.id
_entity.type
_entity.pdbx_description
1 polymer ?
#
loop_
_entity_poly.entity_id
_entity_poly.type
_entity_poly.pdbx_seq_one_letter_code
_entity_poly.pdbx_strand_id
1 'polypeptide(L)'
;MSNRRERRAQARASAATQNDVPLQQPSRDVPTHKTLVDIASERQLLNTPSQSSPPSITTTRINPDGTLSTPGSDTDVLDTTTPYLDIALYTATLTMLHFTLTVLVHHQYATMPPSLASILYTSTVASPTPALLLVLVSILHPRSSQLLTQILFAFLSMVAGAWLVHASNEDPYMAVMKKAPPLGTLWVWTIVEMRWEWAVGCLGVVVSWGWWKGYSML
;
A
#
# COMPACT_ATOMS: atom_id res chain seq x y z
N MET A 1 -17.29 -6.89 -62.07
CA MET A 1 -17.93 -6.83 -60.73
C MET A 1 -18.56 -8.16 -60.25
N SER A 2 -18.37 -9.31 -60.92
CA SER A 2 -19.00 -10.61 -60.55
C SER A 2 -18.40 -11.28 -59.29
N ASN A 3 -17.09 -11.11 -59.07
CA ASN A 3 -16.33 -11.90 -58.10
C ASN A 3 -16.76 -11.69 -56.62
N ARG A 4 -17.38 -10.54 -56.28
CA ARG A 4 -17.82 -10.24 -54.90
C ARG A 4 -19.12 -10.96 -54.52
N ARG A 5 -19.99 -11.25 -55.50
CA ARG A 5 -21.24 -11.98 -55.27
C ARG A 5 -20.97 -13.47 -55.07
N GLU A 6 -20.06 -14.03 -55.86
CA GLU A 6 -19.61 -15.42 -55.76
C GLU A 6 -18.96 -15.70 -54.40
N ARG A 7 -18.08 -14.80 -53.91
CA ARG A 7 -17.47 -14.93 -52.57
C ARG A 7 -18.49 -14.90 -51.44
N ARG A 8 -19.57 -14.11 -51.57
CA ARG A 8 -20.66 -14.05 -50.57
C ARG A 8 -21.56 -15.28 -50.63
N ALA A 9 -21.77 -15.85 -51.82
CA ALA A 9 -22.54 -17.07 -52.00
C ALA A 9 -21.78 -18.29 -51.42
N GLN A 10 -20.46 -18.36 -51.66
CA GLN A 10 -19.60 -19.41 -51.07
C GLN A 10 -19.54 -19.30 -49.54
N ALA A 11 -19.39 -18.09 -48.98
CA ALA A 11 -19.42 -17.89 -47.53
C ALA A 11 -20.77 -18.28 -46.89
N ARG A 12 -21.90 -18.01 -47.58
CA ARG A 12 -23.24 -18.44 -47.14
C ARG A 12 -23.43 -19.95 -47.26
N ALA A 13 -22.88 -20.59 -48.29
CA ALA A 13 -22.92 -22.03 -48.45
C ALA A 13 -22.09 -22.73 -47.36
N SER A 14 -20.90 -22.22 -47.03
CA SER A 14 -20.07 -22.75 -45.94
C SER A 14 -20.69 -22.56 -44.55
N ALA A 15 -21.44 -21.47 -44.34
CA ALA A 15 -22.16 -21.24 -43.09
C ALA A 15 -23.40 -22.15 -42.93
N ALA A 16 -24.03 -22.57 -44.04
CA ALA A 16 -25.18 -23.47 -44.01
C ALA A 16 -24.80 -24.92 -43.64
N THR A 17 -23.58 -25.35 -43.96
CA THR A 17 -23.08 -26.71 -43.68
C THR A 17 -22.66 -26.92 -42.22
N GLN A 18 -22.61 -25.88 -41.39
CA GLN A 18 -22.13 -25.95 -39.99
C GLN A 18 -23.18 -26.44 -38.97
N ASN A 19 -24.41 -26.72 -39.39
CA ASN A 19 -25.51 -27.02 -38.47
C ASN A 19 -25.67 -28.49 -38.09
N ASP A 20 -24.75 -29.37 -38.49
CA ASP A 20 -24.86 -30.81 -38.21
C ASP A 20 -23.70 -31.29 -37.33
N VAL A 21 -23.55 -30.66 -36.16
CA VAL A 21 -22.70 -31.18 -35.09
C VAL A 21 -23.52 -32.27 -34.39
N PRO A 22 -23.16 -33.56 -34.52
CA PRO A 22 -23.89 -34.62 -33.82
C PRO A 22 -23.84 -34.36 -32.32
N LEU A 23 -25.02 -34.28 -31.69
CA LEU A 23 -25.23 -34.10 -30.24
C LEU A 23 -24.87 -35.36 -29.45
N GLN A 24 -23.72 -35.96 -29.76
CA GLN A 24 -23.26 -37.16 -29.10
C GLN A 24 -22.48 -36.77 -27.85
N GLN A 25 -22.93 -37.27 -26.70
CA GLN A 25 -22.19 -37.09 -25.47
C GLN A 25 -20.87 -37.88 -25.57
N PRO A 26 -19.73 -37.31 -25.14
CA PRO A 26 -18.47 -38.04 -25.08
C PRO A 26 -18.62 -39.26 -24.16
N SER A 27 -18.02 -40.38 -24.57
CA SER A 27 -18.04 -41.60 -23.78
C SER A 27 -17.40 -41.34 -22.41
N ARG A 28 -18.06 -41.81 -21.35
CA ARG A 28 -17.61 -41.66 -19.94
C ARG A 28 -16.79 -42.87 -19.48
N ASP A 29 -16.25 -43.61 -20.43
CA ASP A 29 -15.47 -44.81 -20.13
C ASP A 29 -14.13 -44.43 -19.49
N VAL A 30 -13.57 -45.39 -18.76
CA VAL A 30 -12.29 -45.19 -18.06
C VAL A 30 -11.20 -44.86 -19.08
N PRO A 31 -10.39 -43.81 -18.87
CA PRO A 31 -9.40 -43.38 -19.85
C PRO A 31 -8.33 -44.46 -20.08
N THR A 32 -8.17 -44.90 -21.33
CA THR A 32 -7.11 -45.84 -21.72
C THR A 32 -5.73 -45.17 -21.76
N HIS A 33 -5.69 -43.86 -21.95
CA HIS A 33 -4.46 -43.09 -22.03
C HIS A 33 -4.26 -42.23 -20.79
N LYS A 34 -3.00 -41.92 -20.50
CA LYS A 34 -2.57 -41.11 -19.36
C LYS A 34 -3.39 -39.81 -19.28
N THR A 35 -4.01 -39.57 -18.13
CA THR A 35 -4.91 -38.43 -17.96
C THR A 35 -4.10 -37.14 -17.82
N LEU A 36 -4.74 -35.99 -18.07
CA LEU A 36 -4.12 -34.69 -17.86
C LEU A 36 -3.67 -34.49 -16.40
N VAL A 37 -4.37 -35.10 -15.45
CA VAL A 37 -4.00 -35.11 -14.03
C VAL A 37 -2.72 -35.91 -13.81
N ASP A 38 -2.59 -37.08 -14.45
CA ASP A 38 -1.40 -37.93 -14.37
C ASP A 38 -0.17 -37.31 -15.05
N ILE A 39 -0.36 -36.53 -16.11
CA ILE A 39 0.74 -35.78 -16.76
C ILE A 39 1.14 -34.59 -15.90
N ALA A 40 0.18 -33.89 -15.30
CA ALA A 40 0.45 -32.77 -14.42
C ALA A 40 1.16 -33.21 -13.12
N SER A 41 0.80 -34.38 -12.58
CA SER A 41 1.48 -34.97 -11.42
C SER A 41 2.88 -35.46 -11.78
N GLU A 42 3.08 -36.07 -12.95
CA GLU A 42 4.41 -36.43 -13.48
C GLU A 42 5.33 -35.20 -13.62
N ARG A 43 4.78 -34.07 -14.03
CA ARG A 43 5.52 -32.80 -14.14
C ARG A 43 5.60 -32.01 -12.83
N GLN A 44 5.20 -32.61 -11.71
CA GLN A 44 5.20 -31.99 -10.37
C GLN A 44 4.42 -30.66 -10.28
N LEU A 45 3.48 -30.41 -11.20
CA LEU A 45 2.72 -29.16 -11.25
C LEU A 45 1.72 -29.02 -10.10
N LEU A 46 1.33 -30.14 -9.48
CA LEU A 46 0.42 -30.17 -8.32
C LEU A 46 1.13 -29.89 -6.98
N ASN A 47 2.47 -30.00 -6.93
CA ASN A 47 3.24 -29.83 -5.69
C ASN A 47 3.78 -28.40 -5.50
N THR A 48 3.40 -27.45 -6.36
CA THR A 48 3.70 -26.04 -6.12
C THR A 48 2.91 -25.58 -4.89
N PRO A 49 3.56 -25.18 -3.77
CA PRO A 49 2.84 -24.68 -2.61
C PRO A 49 1.98 -23.50 -3.06
N SER A 50 0.68 -23.65 -2.84
CA SER A 50 -0.35 -22.73 -3.30
C SER A 50 -0.07 -21.33 -2.74
N GLN A 51 0.58 -20.48 -3.53
CA GLN A 51 0.40 -19.06 -3.38
C GLN A 51 -1.05 -18.79 -3.76
N SER A 52 -1.81 -18.31 -2.78
CA SER A 52 -3.24 -18.04 -2.82
C SER A 52 -3.59 -17.00 -3.89
N SER A 53 -3.63 -17.42 -5.15
CA SER A 53 -4.19 -16.65 -6.25
C SER A 53 -4.90 -17.63 -7.20
N PRO A 54 -6.17 -17.38 -7.57
CA PRO A 54 -6.82 -18.20 -8.59
C PRO A 54 -6.02 -18.10 -9.90
N PRO A 55 -5.97 -19.17 -10.73
CA PRO A 55 -5.28 -19.11 -12.01
C PRO A 55 -5.95 -18.04 -12.88
N SER A 56 -5.30 -16.89 -12.99
CA SER A 56 -5.70 -15.86 -13.94
C SER A 56 -5.54 -16.48 -15.31
N ILE A 57 -6.65 -16.62 -16.04
CA ILE A 57 -6.66 -17.13 -17.41
C ILE A 57 -5.96 -16.06 -18.26
N THR A 58 -4.63 -16.15 -18.38
CA THR A 58 -3.86 -15.31 -19.30
C THR A 58 -4.20 -15.75 -20.71
N THR A 59 -5.17 -15.06 -21.32
CA THR A 59 -5.52 -15.24 -22.72
C THR A 59 -4.42 -14.59 -23.56
N THR A 60 -3.37 -15.34 -23.85
CA THR A 60 -2.32 -14.88 -24.77
C THR A 60 -2.88 -14.89 -26.19
N ARG A 61 -3.11 -13.71 -26.77
CA ARG A 61 -3.61 -13.59 -28.13
C ARG A 61 -2.42 -13.63 -29.08
N ILE A 62 -2.36 -14.66 -29.93
CA ILE A 62 -1.33 -14.78 -30.96
C ILE A 62 -1.74 -13.86 -32.12
N ASN A 63 -0.93 -12.84 -32.39
CA ASN A 63 -1.11 -12.00 -33.57
C ASN A 63 -0.72 -12.77 -34.84
N PRO A 64 -1.25 -12.38 -36.02
CA PRO A 64 -0.91 -13.02 -37.30
C PRO A 64 0.58 -12.90 -37.69
N ASP A 65 1.38 -12.13 -36.96
CA ASP A 65 2.83 -11.95 -37.13
C ASP A 65 3.68 -12.85 -36.22
N GLY A 66 3.07 -13.82 -35.53
CA GLY A 66 3.78 -14.78 -34.67
C GLY A 66 4.29 -14.21 -33.34
N THR A 67 4.00 -12.94 -33.04
CA THR A 67 4.35 -12.30 -31.77
C THR A 67 3.28 -12.59 -30.69
N LEU A 68 3.75 -12.96 -29.49
CA LEU A 68 2.90 -13.09 -28.31
C LEU A 68 2.56 -11.69 -27.81
N SER A 69 1.28 -11.30 -27.87
CA SER A 69 0.79 -10.15 -27.12
C SER A 69 0.05 -10.64 -25.89
N THR A 70 0.65 -10.43 -24.73
CA THR A 70 -0.04 -10.51 -23.45
C THR A 70 -0.91 -9.26 -23.32
N PRO A 71 -2.25 -9.38 -23.17
CA PRO A 71 -3.08 -8.24 -22.83
C PRO A 71 -2.81 -7.90 -21.35
N GLY A 72 -1.84 -7.02 -21.11
CA GLY A 72 -1.40 -6.63 -19.76
C GLY A 72 -0.13 -5.78 -19.70
N SER A 73 0.50 -5.48 -20.83
CA SER A 73 1.74 -4.69 -20.86
C SER A 73 1.56 -3.17 -20.72
N ASP A 74 0.41 -2.71 -20.20
CA ASP A 74 0.21 -1.32 -19.78
C ASP A 74 0.21 -1.17 -18.25
N THR A 75 0.25 -2.28 -17.50
CA THR A 75 0.30 -2.29 -16.02
C THR A 75 1.69 -2.55 -15.43
N ASP A 76 2.68 -2.96 -16.24
CA ASP A 76 4.04 -3.25 -15.75
C ASP A 76 4.84 -2.00 -15.35
N VAL A 77 4.48 -0.81 -15.85
CA VAL A 77 5.14 0.44 -15.45
C VAL A 77 4.73 0.85 -14.02
N LEU A 78 3.51 0.46 -13.62
CA LEU A 78 2.98 0.77 -12.29
C LEU A 78 3.59 -0.15 -11.23
N ASP A 79 3.85 -1.42 -11.53
CA ASP A 79 4.31 -2.40 -10.51
C ASP A 79 5.75 -2.18 -10.02
N THR A 80 6.58 -1.45 -10.79
CA THR A 80 7.93 -1.04 -10.36
C THR A 80 7.94 0.36 -9.71
N THR A 81 6.95 1.20 -10.00
CA THR A 81 6.83 2.57 -9.44
C THR A 81 5.91 2.65 -8.22
N THR A 82 5.06 1.66 -7.98
CA THR A 82 4.19 1.50 -6.81
C THR A 82 4.91 1.73 -5.47
N PRO A 83 6.08 1.12 -5.18
CA PRO A 83 6.71 1.32 -3.86
C PRO A 83 7.19 2.75 -3.65
N TYR A 84 7.70 3.40 -4.70
CA TYR A 84 8.17 4.78 -4.61
C TYR A 84 7.02 5.77 -4.52
N LEU A 85 5.94 5.52 -5.24
CA LEU A 85 4.73 6.33 -5.19
C LEU A 85 4.08 6.22 -3.82
N ASP A 86 3.96 5.01 -3.26
CA ASP A 86 3.42 4.80 -1.92
C ASP A 86 4.25 5.54 -0.87
N ILE A 87 5.59 5.40 -0.89
CA ILE A 87 6.48 6.15 0.01
C ILE A 87 6.33 7.66 -0.22
N ALA A 88 6.21 8.12 -1.46
CA ALA A 88 6.01 9.54 -1.78
C ALA A 88 4.67 10.06 -1.22
N LEU A 89 3.59 9.30 -1.32
CA LEU A 89 2.28 9.66 -0.76
C LEU A 89 2.31 9.67 0.78
N TYR A 90 2.92 8.66 1.41
CA TYR A 90 3.10 8.63 2.86
C TYR A 90 3.93 9.81 3.36
N THR A 91 5.04 10.11 2.69
CA THR A 91 5.92 11.21 3.09
C THR A 91 5.30 12.57 2.82
N ALA A 92 4.56 12.74 1.71
CA ALA A 92 3.81 13.96 1.43
C ALA A 92 2.72 14.22 2.49
N THR A 93 1.93 13.21 2.84
CA THR A 93 0.88 13.34 3.87
C THR A 93 1.47 13.60 5.26
N LEU A 94 2.56 12.93 5.64
CA LEU A 94 3.27 13.19 6.89
C LEU A 94 3.93 14.58 6.92
N THR A 95 4.46 15.06 5.80
CA THR A 95 5.02 16.42 5.70
C THR A 95 3.93 17.47 5.86
N MET A 96 2.76 17.25 5.25
CA MET A 96 1.60 18.10 5.44
C MET A 96 1.14 18.11 6.91
N LEU A 97 1.04 16.95 7.56
CA LEU A 97 0.71 16.84 8.98
C LEU A 97 1.71 17.59 9.87
N HIS A 98 3.01 17.41 9.63
CA HIS A 98 4.06 18.12 10.36
C HIS A 98 3.94 19.64 10.22
N PHE A 99 3.67 20.11 9.00
CA PHE A 99 3.43 21.52 8.75
C PHE A 99 2.19 22.03 9.51
N THR A 100 1.08 21.29 9.46
CA THR A 100 -0.14 21.66 10.20
C THR A 100 0.09 21.72 11.70
N LEU A 101 0.78 20.74 12.29
CA LEU A 101 1.14 20.76 13.71
C LEU A 101 2.05 21.95 14.05
N THR A 102 2.99 22.28 13.17
CA THR A 102 3.85 23.46 13.32
C THR A 102 3.01 24.74 13.35
N VAL A 103 2.07 24.89 12.42
CA VAL A 103 1.15 26.05 12.39
C VAL A 103 0.28 26.12 13.64
N LEU A 104 -0.31 25.00 14.07
CA LEU A 104 -1.15 24.94 15.25
C LEU A 104 -0.40 25.36 16.51
N VAL A 105 0.82 24.87 16.70
CA VAL A 105 1.62 25.21 17.88
C VAL A 105 2.03 26.68 17.86
N HIS A 106 2.40 27.25 16.70
CA HIS A 106 2.63 28.69 16.62
C HIS A 106 1.37 29.51 16.90
N HIS A 107 0.21 29.04 16.45
CA HIS A 107 -1.08 29.68 16.70
C HIS A 107 -1.50 29.60 18.17
N GLN A 108 -1.24 28.48 18.85
CA GLN A 108 -1.61 28.26 20.26
C GLN A 108 -0.79 29.11 21.25
N TYR A 109 0.45 29.45 20.90
CA TYR A 109 1.38 30.11 21.83
C TYR A 109 1.74 31.56 21.42
N ALA A 110 0.98 32.16 20.49
CA ALA A 110 0.93 33.60 20.21
C ALA A 110 2.27 34.33 20.00
N THR A 111 3.29 33.65 19.45
CA THR A 111 4.46 34.34 18.93
C THR A 111 4.07 35.00 17.61
N MET A 112 4.15 36.34 17.57
CA MET A 112 3.99 37.25 16.43
C MET A 112 4.11 36.53 15.07
N PRO A 113 3.11 36.64 14.16
CA PRO A 113 3.00 35.75 13.01
C PRO A 113 4.29 35.80 12.20
N PRO A 114 5.11 34.73 12.22
CA PRO A 114 6.20 34.64 11.28
C PRO A 114 5.54 34.59 9.90
N SER A 115 6.06 35.35 8.94
CA SER A 115 5.56 35.27 7.57
C SER A 115 5.48 33.79 7.14
N LEU A 116 4.45 33.37 6.39
CA LEU A 116 4.31 31.97 5.95
C LEU A 116 5.61 31.41 5.35
N ALA A 117 6.36 32.26 4.64
CA ALA A 117 7.67 31.97 4.09
C ALA A 117 8.71 31.58 5.17
N SER A 118 8.75 32.27 6.30
CA SER A 118 9.65 31.95 7.41
C SER A 118 9.29 30.63 8.10
N ILE A 119 7.99 30.32 8.26
CA ILE A 119 7.53 29.03 8.81
C ILE A 119 7.90 27.89 7.85
N LEU A 120 7.66 28.08 6.54
CA LEU A 120 8.07 27.11 5.52
C LEU A 120 9.58 26.90 5.53
N TYR A 121 10.37 27.97 5.57
CA TYR A 121 11.84 27.89 5.59
C TYR A 121 12.34 27.18 6.85
N THR A 122 11.81 27.51 8.03
CA THR A 122 12.20 26.83 9.27
C THR A 122 11.74 25.37 9.30
N SER A 123 10.53 25.07 8.82
CA SER A 123 9.98 23.72 8.80
C SER A 123 10.70 22.80 7.81
N THR A 124 11.19 23.31 6.69
CA THR A 124 11.79 22.51 5.60
C THR A 124 13.31 22.55 5.55
N VAL A 125 13.93 23.70 5.84
CA VAL A 125 15.38 23.91 5.72
C VAL A 125 16.06 23.87 7.09
N ALA A 126 15.45 24.46 8.12
CA ALA A 126 16.07 24.49 9.45
C ALA A 126 15.89 23.20 10.25
N SER A 127 14.81 22.45 10.00
CA SER A 127 14.61 21.12 10.58
C SER A 127 14.67 20.07 9.45
N PRO A 128 15.62 19.12 9.46
CA PRO A 128 15.65 18.04 8.47
C PRO A 128 14.53 16.99 8.68
N THR A 129 13.46 17.36 9.40
CA THR A 129 12.33 16.51 9.78
C THR A 129 11.67 15.79 8.61
N PRO A 130 11.30 16.44 7.48
CA PRO A 130 10.69 15.71 6.37
C PRO A 130 11.67 14.74 5.70
N ALA A 131 12.96 15.09 5.63
CA ALA A 131 14.00 14.18 5.11
C ALA A 131 14.21 12.98 6.04
N LEU A 132 14.19 13.20 7.36
CA LEU A 132 14.24 12.14 8.36
C LEU A 132 13.03 11.21 8.25
N LEU A 133 11.82 11.76 8.12
CA LEU A 133 10.60 10.98 7.91
C LEU A 133 10.66 10.17 6.61
N LEU A 134 11.19 10.73 5.53
CA LEU A 134 11.36 10.03 4.26
C LEU A 134 12.30 8.83 4.41
N VAL A 135 13.47 9.04 5.03
CA VAL A 135 14.43 7.96 5.30
C VAL A 135 13.82 6.89 6.20
N LEU A 136 13.12 7.32 7.25
CA LEU A 136 12.51 6.43 8.23
C LEU A 136 11.40 5.57 7.61
N VAL A 137 10.48 6.18 6.86
CA VAL A 137 9.41 5.47 6.13
C VAL A 137 10.01 4.50 5.12
N SER A 138 11.01 4.93 4.34
CA SER A 138 11.66 4.08 3.34
C SER A 138 12.31 2.82 3.94
N ILE A 139 12.84 2.90 5.16
CA ILE A 139 13.55 1.79 5.81
C ILE A 139 12.59 0.87 6.56
N LEU A 140 11.58 1.44 7.25
CA LEU A 140 10.73 0.71 8.19
C LEU A 140 9.42 0.20 7.58
N HIS A 141 8.85 0.89 6.59
CA HIS A 141 7.63 0.46 5.90
C HIS A 141 7.74 -0.97 5.30
N PRO A 142 8.81 -1.35 4.58
CA PRO A 142 8.93 -2.72 4.06
C PRO A 142 9.14 -3.78 5.15
N ARG A 143 9.44 -3.39 6.39
CA ARG A 143 9.69 -4.30 7.54
C ARG A 143 8.52 -4.37 8.53
N SER A 144 7.40 -3.73 8.22
CA SER A 144 6.23 -3.62 9.10
C SER A 144 5.56 -4.96 9.44
N SER A 145 5.68 -5.97 8.58
CA SER A 145 5.12 -7.31 8.80
C SER A 145 5.81 -8.12 9.89
N GLN A 146 7.01 -7.71 10.33
CA GLN A 146 7.75 -8.44 11.36
C GLN A 146 7.24 -8.08 12.75
N LEU A 147 6.98 -9.10 13.57
CA LEU A 147 6.48 -8.94 14.94
C LEU A 147 7.42 -8.08 15.81
N LEU A 148 8.74 -8.17 15.58
CA LEU A 148 9.73 -7.32 16.25
C LEU A 148 9.52 -5.83 15.91
N THR A 149 9.28 -5.50 14.65
CA THR A 149 9.01 -4.14 14.20
C THR A 149 7.72 -3.61 14.81
N GLN A 150 6.67 -4.44 14.91
CA GLN A 150 5.41 -4.09 15.57
C GLN A 150 5.60 -3.78 17.06
N ILE A 151 6.42 -4.58 17.78
CA ILE A 151 6.76 -4.31 19.19
C ILE A 151 7.56 -3.01 19.30
N LEU A 152 8.51 -2.77 18.39
CA LEU A 152 9.29 -1.53 18.37
C LEU A 152 8.39 -0.31 18.12
N PHE A 153 7.43 -0.40 17.20
CA PHE A 153 6.44 0.65 16.97
C PHE A 153 5.55 0.88 18.18
N ALA A 154 5.08 -0.18 18.85
CA ALA A 154 4.31 -0.07 20.08
C ALA A 154 5.10 0.68 21.18
N PHE A 155 6.36 0.29 21.38
CA PHE A 155 7.24 0.94 22.36
C PHE A 155 7.52 2.40 22.01
N LEU A 156 7.89 2.66 20.75
CA LEU A 156 8.17 4.01 20.26
C LEU A 156 6.93 4.91 20.34
N SER A 157 5.75 4.38 20.02
CA SER A 157 4.48 5.09 20.14
C SER A 157 4.15 5.41 21.60
N MET A 158 4.37 4.47 22.52
CA MET A 158 4.12 4.68 23.95
C MET A 158 5.07 5.74 24.53
N VAL A 159 6.36 5.66 24.22
CA VAL A 159 7.36 6.64 24.68
C VAL A 159 7.11 8.01 24.05
N ALA A 160 6.90 8.10 22.75
CA ALA A 160 6.66 9.36 22.06
C ALA A 160 5.34 10.01 22.53
N GLY A 161 4.28 9.23 22.71
CA GLY A 161 2.99 9.72 23.21
C GLY A 161 3.07 10.21 24.65
N ALA A 162 3.68 9.43 25.56
CA ALA A 162 3.88 9.84 26.95
C ALA A 162 4.79 11.08 27.06
N TRP A 163 5.87 11.13 26.27
CA TRP A 163 6.75 12.29 26.21
C TRP A 163 6.03 13.53 25.69
N LEU A 164 5.17 13.40 24.68
CA LEU A 164 4.42 14.52 24.14
C LEU A 164 3.47 15.09 25.20
N VAL A 165 2.75 14.23 25.93
CA VAL A 165 1.90 14.64 27.06
C VAL A 165 2.72 15.34 28.14
N HIS A 166 3.87 14.79 28.50
CA HIS A 166 4.76 15.38 29.50
C HIS A 166 5.29 16.75 29.06
N ALA A 167 5.84 16.85 27.84
CA ALA A 167 6.39 18.09 27.31
C ALA A 167 5.31 19.17 27.19
N SER A 168 4.09 18.83 26.78
CA SER A 168 2.98 19.78 26.73
C SER A 168 2.61 20.37 28.10
N ASN A 169 2.84 19.63 29.20
CA ASN A 169 2.47 20.06 30.54
C ASN A 169 3.63 20.66 31.36
N GLU A 170 4.87 20.24 31.13
CA GLU A 170 6.02 20.60 31.97
C GLU A 170 7.09 21.44 31.26
N ASP A 171 7.23 21.34 29.93
CA ASP A 171 8.26 22.09 29.21
C ASP A 171 7.85 23.57 29.01
N PRO A 172 8.80 24.52 29.05
CA PRO A 172 8.52 25.90 28.72
C PRO A 172 8.12 26.04 27.25
N TYR A 173 7.27 27.02 26.94
CA TYR A 173 6.62 27.17 25.63
C TYR A 173 7.58 27.06 24.42
N MET A 174 8.77 27.66 24.48
CA MET A 174 9.78 27.60 23.40
C MET A 174 10.32 26.19 23.15
N ALA A 175 10.41 25.36 24.19
CA ALA A 175 10.84 23.97 24.07
C ALA A 175 9.72 23.12 23.43
N VAL A 176 8.46 23.35 23.82
CA VAL A 176 7.29 22.70 23.23
C VAL A 176 7.19 23.02 21.75
N MET A 177 7.37 24.28 21.35
CA MET A 177 7.33 24.70 19.95
C MET A 177 8.33 23.97 19.05
N LYS A 178 9.51 23.66 19.57
CA LYS A 178 10.57 23.00 18.78
C LYS A 178 10.42 21.49 18.75
N LYS A 179 9.92 20.89 19.84
CA LYS A 179 9.88 19.43 20.00
C LYS A 179 8.54 18.83 19.59
N ALA A 180 7.41 19.49 19.88
CA ALA A 180 6.09 18.89 19.73
C ALA A 180 5.71 18.56 18.27
N PRO A 181 5.96 19.42 17.27
CA PRO A 181 5.60 19.08 15.88
C PRO A 181 6.29 17.82 15.31
N PRO A 182 7.63 17.66 15.39
CA PRO A 182 8.28 16.45 14.91
C PRO A 182 7.93 15.22 15.73
N LEU A 183 7.84 15.34 17.07
CA LEU A 183 7.48 14.21 17.94
C LEU A 183 6.04 13.73 17.69
N GLY A 184 5.11 14.67 17.52
CA GLY A 184 3.71 14.38 17.24
C GLY A 184 3.52 13.71 15.88
N THR A 185 4.25 14.17 14.86
CA THR A 185 4.22 13.54 13.54
C THR A 185 4.76 12.11 13.59
N LEU A 186 5.89 11.91 14.29
CA LEU A 186 6.48 10.58 14.48
C LEU A 186 5.53 9.66 15.25
N TRP A 187 4.90 10.17 16.32
CA TRP A 187 3.93 9.41 17.11
C TRP A 187 2.73 8.95 16.26
N VAL A 188 2.11 9.86 15.50
CA VAL A 188 1.00 9.51 14.59
C VAL A 188 1.44 8.50 13.55
N TRP A 189 2.61 8.68 12.94
CA TRP A 189 3.15 7.72 11.98
C TRP A 189 3.30 6.32 12.60
N THR A 190 3.87 6.21 13.80
CA THR A 190 4.01 4.91 14.48
C THR A 190 2.68 4.24 14.79
N ILE A 191 1.62 5.01 15.03
CA ILE A 191 0.26 4.47 15.24
C ILE A 191 -0.31 3.93 13.93
N VAL A 192 -0.16 4.67 12.83
CA VAL A 192 -0.71 4.31 11.52
C VAL A 192 -0.04 3.05 10.96
N GLU A 193 1.26 2.87 11.17
CA GLU A 193 2.02 1.72 10.69
C GLU A 193 1.79 0.44 11.54
N MET A 194 1.27 0.59 12.75
CA MET A 194 1.04 -0.50 13.69
C MET A 194 -0.31 -1.19 13.46
N ARG A 195 -0.40 -2.49 13.75
CA ARG A 195 -1.68 -3.24 13.75
C ARG A 195 -2.70 -2.58 14.68
N TRP A 196 -3.96 -2.51 14.23
CA TRP A 196 -5.04 -1.80 14.94
C TRP A 196 -5.20 -2.21 16.42
N GLU A 197 -5.07 -3.51 16.74
CA GLU A 197 -5.18 -4.05 18.11
C GLU A 197 -4.14 -3.42 19.04
N TRP A 198 -2.90 -3.36 18.57
CA TRP A 198 -1.76 -2.83 19.33
C TRP A 198 -1.83 -1.30 19.43
N ALA A 199 -2.32 -0.64 18.38
CA ALA A 199 -2.54 0.80 18.36
C ALA A 199 -3.52 1.24 19.45
N VAL A 200 -4.68 0.58 19.54
CA VAL A 200 -5.67 0.87 20.59
C VAL A 200 -5.08 0.62 21.98
N GLY A 201 -4.34 -0.48 22.16
CA GLY A 201 -3.65 -0.79 23.41
C GLY A 201 -2.66 0.31 23.84
N CYS A 202 -1.76 0.73 22.95
CA CYS A 202 -0.77 1.76 23.26
C CYS A 202 -1.41 3.11 23.58
N LEU A 203 -2.47 3.48 22.85
CA LEU A 203 -3.19 4.73 23.06
C LEU A 203 -3.89 4.74 24.43
N GLY A 204 -4.50 3.61 24.80
CA GLY A 204 -5.05 3.40 26.14
C GLY A 204 -4.01 3.53 27.25
N VAL A 205 -2.80 2.99 27.04
CA VAL A 205 -1.69 3.11 28.00
C VAL A 205 -1.24 4.56 28.17
N VAL A 206 -1.05 5.31 27.07
CA VAL A 206 -0.64 6.72 27.13
C VAL A 206 -1.68 7.57 27.86
N VAL A 207 -2.97 7.39 27.56
CA VAL A 207 -4.06 8.11 28.24
C VAL A 207 -4.11 7.75 29.73
N SER A 208 -4.01 6.46 30.05
CA SER A 208 -4.00 5.99 31.44
C SER A 208 -2.81 6.55 32.22
N TRP A 209 -1.64 6.59 31.59
CA TRP A 209 -0.43 7.16 32.17
C TRP A 209 -0.58 8.66 32.43
N GLY A 210 -1.13 9.41 31.47
CA GLY A 210 -1.39 10.84 31.63
C GLY A 210 -2.37 11.12 32.78
N TRP A 211 -3.42 10.31 32.89
CA TRP A 211 -4.37 10.42 34.00
C TRP A 211 -3.72 10.09 35.36
N TRP A 212 -2.90 9.04 35.43
CA TRP A 212 -2.20 8.69 36.66
C TRP A 212 -1.22 9.78 37.12
N LYS A 213 -0.60 10.49 36.17
CA LYS A 213 0.26 11.64 36.44
C LYS A 213 -0.50 12.90 36.87
N GLY A 214 -1.83 12.89 36.83
CA GLY A 214 -2.66 14.03 37.23
C GLY A 214 -2.66 15.17 36.20
N TYR A 215 -2.26 14.90 34.96
CA TYR A 215 -2.45 15.85 33.86
C TYR A 215 -3.95 15.93 33.57
N SER A 216 -4.61 16.93 34.15
CA SER A 216 -6.03 17.19 33.93
C SER A 216 -6.23 17.56 32.46
N MET A 217 -6.93 16.71 31.71
CA MET A 217 -7.42 17.07 30.37
C MET A 217 -8.62 18.00 30.54
N LEU A 218 -8.37 19.25 30.93
CA LEU A 218 -9.38 20.31 31.01
C LEU A 218 -8.73 21.66 30.70
#